data_AF-A0A2S3W8G4-F1
#
_entry.id   AF-A0A2S3W8G4-F1
#
_cell.length_a   1.000
_cell.length_b   1.000
_cell.length_c   1.000
_cell.angle_alpha   90.00
_cell.angle_beta   90.00
_cell.angle_gamma   90.00
#
_symmetry.space_group_name_H-M   'P 1'
#
loop_
_entity.id
_entity.type
_entity.pdbx_description
1 polymer ?
#
loop_
_entity_poly.entity_id
_entity_poly.type
_entity_poly.pdbx_seq_one_letter_code
_entity_poly.pdbx_strand_id
1 'polypeptide(L)'
;MHITSDVSKLSAIVDDLASQGWSQQADFLPAELVSALAAECHRRAGDGQLNPAGVGRGGTLEVREAIRGDHIRWLEPGESSACDRYLDAMDALRQAINQGLFIGLEDYECHFALYPPGAFYRRHLDRFRDDDRRAVSAVIYLNQDWQPGDGGELRMFLDDQHVHDVAPTAGTLVVFLSADVPHEVLAAGRERLSLTGWFRRRGNEPF
;
A
#
# COMPACT_ATOMS: atom_id res chain seq x y z
N MET A 1 4.04 -24.55 11.58
CA MET A 1 3.13 -23.86 12.52
C MET A 1 2.81 -22.45 12.01
N HIS A 2 2.43 -22.27 10.73
CA HIS A 2 2.26 -20.94 10.13
C HIS A 2 0.80 -20.45 10.09
N ILE A 3 -0.18 -21.35 10.16
CA ILE A 3 -1.60 -20.99 9.99
C ILE A 3 -2.14 -20.12 11.16
N THR A 4 -1.61 -20.29 12.38
CA THR A 4 -2.11 -19.58 13.57
C THR A 4 -1.62 -18.14 13.68
N SER A 5 -0.44 -17.81 13.14
CA SER A 5 0.06 -16.42 13.16
C SER A 5 -0.77 -15.54 12.24
N ASP A 6 -1.13 -16.07 11.08
CA ASP A 6 -1.78 -15.32 10.01
C ASP A 6 -3.20 -14.91 10.44
N VAL A 7 -3.96 -15.83 11.05
CA VAL A 7 -5.30 -15.51 11.58
C VAL A 7 -5.24 -14.45 12.69
N SER A 8 -4.22 -14.49 13.56
CA SER A 8 -4.11 -13.49 14.64
C SER A 8 -3.83 -12.09 14.12
N LYS A 9 -2.99 -11.95 13.07
CA LYS A 9 -2.69 -10.65 12.45
C LYS A 9 -3.88 -10.08 11.71
N LEU A 10 -4.64 -10.93 11.00
CA LEU A 10 -5.88 -10.49 10.33
C LEU A 10 -6.91 -9.96 11.34
N SER A 11 -7.10 -10.65 12.46
CA SER A 11 -7.99 -10.17 13.53
C SER A 11 -7.51 -8.84 14.10
N ALA A 12 -6.21 -8.71 14.39
CA ALA A 12 -5.65 -7.46 14.91
C ALA A 12 -5.87 -6.28 13.95
N ILE A 13 -5.68 -6.48 12.64
CA ILE A 13 -5.95 -5.44 11.64
C ILE A 13 -7.43 -5.02 11.65
N VAL A 14 -8.35 -5.98 11.78
CA VAL A 14 -9.79 -5.71 11.86
C VAL A 14 -10.11 -4.89 13.12
N ASP A 15 -9.60 -5.29 14.27
CA ASP A 15 -9.84 -4.62 15.55
C ASP A 15 -9.25 -3.20 15.56
N ASP A 16 -8.05 -3.03 15.01
CA ASP A 16 -7.37 -1.75 14.85
C ASP A 16 -8.13 -0.82 13.89
N LEU A 17 -8.56 -1.33 12.73
CA LEU A 17 -9.37 -0.54 11.80
C LEU A 17 -10.69 -0.08 12.42
N ALA A 18 -11.32 -0.92 13.25
CA ALA A 18 -12.56 -0.56 13.95
C ALA A 18 -12.35 0.51 15.03
N SER A 19 -11.24 0.44 15.76
CA SER A 19 -10.99 1.25 16.95
C SER A 19 -10.28 2.57 16.66
N GLN A 20 -9.38 2.58 15.68
CA GLN A 20 -8.51 3.73 15.38
C GLN A 20 -8.40 4.06 13.89
N GLY A 21 -8.97 3.26 12.98
CA GLY A 21 -9.02 3.57 11.54
C GLY A 21 -7.74 3.25 10.77
N TRP A 22 -6.72 2.69 11.42
CA TRP A 22 -5.49 2.22 10.80
C TRP A 22 -4.83 1.11 11.62
N SER A 23 -3.96 0.32 10.99
CA SER A 23 -3.17 -0.74 11.62
C SER A 23 -1.78 -0.82 10.98
N GLN A 24 -0.79 -1.24 11.77
CA GLN A 24 0.57 -1.51 11.31
C GLN A 24 1.00 -2.89 11.83
N GLN A 25 1.39 -3.78 10.91
CA GLN A 25 1.81 -5.14 11.23
C GLN A 25 3.20 -5.41 10.66
N ALA A 26 4.15 -5.76 11.53
CA ALA A 26 5.45 -6.27 11.11
C ALA A 26 5.34 -7.72 10.62
N ASP A 27 6.26 -8.15 9.75
CA ASP A 27 6.37 -9.53 9.25
C ASP A 27 5.05 -10.10 8.71
N PHE A 28 4.25 -9.27 8.02
CA PHE A 28 2.91 -9.68 7.57
C PHE A 28 2.97 -10.82 6.54
N LEU A 29 3.94 -10.75 5.64
CA LEU A 29 4.23 -11.82 4.68
C LEU A 29 5.47 -12.59 5.12
N PRO A 30 5.58 -13.88 4.74
CA PRO A 30 6.82 -14.63 4.89
C PRO A 30 8.01 -13.92 4.23
N ALA A 31 9.17 -13.91 4.89
CA ALA A 31 10.33 -13.14 4.46
C ALA A 31 10.80 -13.51 3.03
N GLU A 32 10.68 -14.78 2.65
CA GLU A 32 11.03 -15.24 1.30
C GLU A 32 10.10 -14.66 0.23
N LEU A 33 8.82 -14.45 0.56
CA LEU A 33 7.87 -13.81 -0.35
C LEU A 33 8.19 -12.31 -0.47
N VAL A 34 8.51 -11.64 0.63
CA VAL A 34 8.92 -10.22 0.60
C VAL A 34 10.16 -10.03 -0.29
N SER A 35 11.18 -10.87 -0.13
CA SER A 35 12.37 -10.85 -0.98
C SER A 35 12.06 -11.16 -2.45
N ALA A 36 11.17 -12.11 -2.73
CA ALA A 36 10.76 -12.42 -4.10
C ALA A 36 10.00 -11.26 -4.76
N LEU A 37 9.12 -10.57 -4.02
CA LEU A 37 8.41 -9.38 -4.49
C LEU A 37 9.37 -8.21 -4.76
N ALA A 38 10.37 -8.00 -3.89
CA ALA A 38 11.41 -6.99 -4.10
C ALA A 38 12.21 -7.27 -5.38
N ALA A 39 12.65 -8.53 -5.56
CA ALA A 39 13.38 -8.96 -6.76
C ALA A 39 12.54 -8.79 -8.03
N GLU A 40 11.26 -9.13 -7.98
CA GLU A 40 10.33 -8.94 -9.10
C GLU A 40 10.16 -7.46 -9.44
N CYS A 41 10.05 -6.58 -8.44
CA CYS A 41 9.97 -5.14 -8.66
C CYS A 41 11.24 -4.60 -9.35
N HIS A 42 12.42 -4.95 -8.85
CA HIS A 42 13.69 -4.55 -9.46
C HIS A 42 13.85 -5.10 -10.89
N ARG A 43 13.45 -6.35 -11.14
CA ARG A 43 13.47 -6.94 -12.48
C ARG A 43 12.62 -6.12 -13.45
N ARG A 44 11.36 -5.83 -13.08
CA ARG A 44 10.46 -5.01 -13.89
C ARG A 44 11.00 -3.59 -14.09
N ALA A 45 11.67 -3.01 -13.09
CA ALA A 45 12.31 -1.71 -13.21
C ALA A 45 13.49 -1.75 -14.21
N GLY A 46 14.35 -2.77 -14.12
CA GLY A 46 15.45 -3.00 -15.06
C GLY A 46 14.98 -3.24 -16.50
N ASP A 47 13.80 -3.84 -16.67
CA ASP A 47 13.14 -4.06 -17.95
C ASP A 47 12.38 -2.81 -18.47
N GLY A 48 12.41 -1.68 -17.75
CA GLY A 48 11.73 -0.44 -18.14
C GLY A 48 10.20 -0.51 -18.06
N GLN A 49 9.66 -1.40 -17.22
CA GLN A 49 8.22 -1.67 -17.14
C GLN A 49 7.48 -0.84 -16.08
N LEU A 50 8.21 -0.04 -15.29
CA LEU A 50 7.64 0.92 -14.34
C LEU A 50 7.57 2.30 -15.00
N ASN A 51 6.40 2.93 -14.95
CA ASN A 51 6.14 4.23 -15.55
C ASN A 51 6.00 5.30 -14.47
N PRO A 52 6.35 6.58 -14.74
CA PRO A 52 6.10 7.67 -13.81
C PRO A 52 4.63 7.71 -13.37
N ALA A 53 4.40 7.80 -12.06
CA ALA A 53 3.05 7.83 -11.52
C ALA A 53 2.35 9.17 -11.78
N GLY A 54 1.08 9.09 -12.17
CA GLY A 54 0.21 10.26 -12.31
C GLY A 54 -0.50 10.64 -11.01
N VAL A 55 -1.00 11.88 -10.97
CA VAL A 55 -1.92 12.40 -9.94
C VAL A 55 -3.24 12.77 -10.62
N GLY A 56 -4.37 12.45 -10.00
CA GLY A 56 -5.70 12.67 -10.55
C GLY A 56 -6.34 11.40 -11.14
N ARG A 57 -7.48 11.54 -11.80
CA ARG A 57 -8.25 10.43 -12.39
C ARG A 57 -8.77 10.79 -13.79
N GLY A 58 -8.83 9.79 -14.66
CA GLY A 58 -9.42 9.93 -16.01
C GLY A 58 -8.75 11.04 -16.82
N GLY A 59 -9.54 11.96 -17.38
CA GLY A 59 -9.04 13.07 -18.19
C GLY A 59 -8.23 14.13 -17.44
N THR A 60 -8.11 14.03 -16.11
CA THR A 60 -7.30 14.93 -15.27
C THR A 60 -5.99 14.30 -14.78
N LEU A 61 -5.70 13.07 -15.20
CA LEU A 61 -4.47 12.37 -14.81
C LEU A 61 -3.26 13.05 -15.45
N GLU A 62 -2.34 13.53 -14.63
CA GLU A 62 -1.12 14.21 -15.08
C GLU A 62 0.09 13.73 -14.27
N VAL A 63 1.23 13.52 -14.93
CA VAL A 63 2.51 13.25 -14.27
C VAL A 63 3.06 14.56 -13.74
N ARG A 64 3.07 14.70 -12.40
CA ARG A 64 3.53 15.91 -11.72
C ARG A 64 4.58 15.55 -10.68
N GLU A 65 5.83 15.43 -11.13
CA GLU A 65 6.97 15.02 -10.29
C GLU A 65 7.18 15.91 -9.05
N ALA A 66 6.79 17.18 -9.13
CA ALA A 66 6.82 18.10 -7.98
C ALA A 66 5.83 17.71 -6.85
N ILE A 67 4.87 16.81 -7.12
CA ILE A 67 3.87 16.31 -6.18
C ILE A 67 4.14 14.85 -5.82
N ARG A 68 4.40 14.01 -6.83
CA ARG A 68 4.57 12.55 -6.71
C ARG A 68 5.69 12.09 -7.65
N GLY A 69 6.72 11.45 -7.11
CA GLY A 69 7.95 11.10 -7.84
C GLY A 69 8.26 9.60 -8.00
N ASP A 70 7.32 8.70 -7.68
CA ASP A 70 7.51 7.27 -7.87
C ASP A 70 7.21 6.79 -9.28
N HIS A 71 7.83 5.65 -9.62
CA HIS A 71 7.50 4.87 -10.80
C HIS A 71 6.68 3.66 -10.38
N ILE A 72 5.61 3.37 -11.11
CA ILE A 72 4.66 2.32 -10.76
C ILE A 72 4.45 1.30 -11.87
N ARG A 73 4.06 0.11 -11.46
CA ARG A 73 3.55 -0.94 -12.35
C ARG A 73 2.40 -1.65 -11.67
N TRP A 74 1.20 -1.51 -12.22
CA TRP A 74 0.01 -2.24 -11.79
C TRP A 74 0.24 -3.75 -11.91
N LEU A 75 -0.29 -4.48 -10.94
CA LEU A 75 -0.25 -5.94 -10.90
C LEU A 75 -1.52 -6.49 -11.53
N GLU A 76 -1.34 -7.56 -12.30
CA GLU A 76 -2.44 -8.38 -12.81
C GLU A 76 -2.22 -9.84 -12.37
N PRO A 77 -3.28 -10.60 -12.08
CA PRO A 77 -3.16 -12.02 -11.78
C PRO A 77 -2.46 -12.80 -12.90
N GLY A 78 -1.62 -13.76 -12.54
CA GLY A 78 -0.90 -14.64 -13.45
C GLY A 78 0.39 -14.06 -14.05
N GLU A 79 0.78 -12.83 -13.70
CA GLU A 79 2.05 -12.26 -14.17
C GLU A 79 3.29 -12.85 -13.48
N SER A 80 3.16 -13.32 -12.23
CA SER A 80 4.26 -13.87 -11.42
C SER A 80 3.72 -14.62 -10.22
N SER A 81 4.33 -15.76 -9.87
CA SER A 81 3.93 -16.55 -8.70
C SER A 81 4.06 -15.78 -7.38
N ALA A 82 5.01 -14.85 -7.27
CA ALA A 82 5.15 -14.00 -6.09
C ALA A 82 4.00 -12.99 -6.00
N CYS A 83 3.64 -12.37 -7.14
CA CYS A 83 2.50 -11.45 -7.22
C CYS A 83 1.19 -12.17 -6.90
N ASP A 84 0.98 -13.39 -7.43
CA ASP A 84 -0.23 -14.18 -7.16
C ASP A 84 -0.36 -14.51 -5.67
N ARG A 85 0.73 -14.97 -5.04
CA ARG A 85 0.75 -15.22 -3.58
C ARG A 85 0.46 -13.97 -2.77
N TYR A 86 0.91 -12.79 -3.22
CA TYR A 86 0.58 -11.52 -2.58
C TYR A 86 -0.91 -11.17 -2.74
N LEU A 87 -1.46 -11.32 -3.95
CA LEU A 87 -2.87 -11.07 -4.22
C LEU A 87 -3.77 -12.00 -3.40
N ASP A 88 -3.42 -13.27 -3.25
CA ASP A 88 -4.12 -14.22 -2.39
C ASP A 88 -4.12 -13.76 -0.91
N ALA A 89 -2.99 -13.26 -0.42
CA ALA A 89 -2.89 -12.72 0.94
C ALA A 89 -3.75 -11.46 1.14
N MET A 90 -3.81 -10.59 0.13
CA MET A 90 -4.69 -9.40 0.15
C MET A 90 -6.17 -9.79 0.06
N ASP A 91 -6.53 -10.83 -0.69
CA ASP A 91 -7.91 -11.32 -0.72
C ASP A 91 -8.32 -11.93 0.63
N ALA A 92 -7.43 -12.67 1.30
CA ALA A 92 -7.68 -13.15 2.66
C ALA A 92 -7.93 -11.99 3.64
N LEU A 93 -7.14 -10.90 3.53
CA LEU A 93 -7.36 -9.69 4.31
C LEU A 93 -8.70 -9.02 3.99
N ARG A 94 -9.06 -8.91 2.70
CA ARG A 94 -10.37 -8.38 2.25
C ARG A 94 -11.53 -9.15 2.88
N GLN A 95 -11.45 -10.48 2.87
CA GLN A 95 -12.47 -11.35 3.46
C GLN A 95 -12.59 -11.15 4.98
N ALA A 96 -11.46 -11.08 5.69
CA ALA A 96 -11.44 -10.82 7.13
C ALA A 96 -12.08 -9.46 7.47
N ILE A 97 -11.71 -8.40 6.74
CA ILE A 97 -12.28 -7.06 6.91
C ILE A 97 -13.80 -7.07 6.64
N ASN A 98 -14.26 -7.74 5.59
CA ASN A 98 -15.68 -7.85 5.29
C ASN A 98 -16.47 -8.59 6.37
N GLN A 99 -15.90 -9.66 6.92
CA GLN A 99 -16.54 -10.43 8.00
C GLN A 99 -16.60 -9.64 9.32
N GLY A 100 -15.54 -8.91 9.65
CA GLY A 100 -15.44 -8.19 10.92
C GLY A 100 -16.15 -6.83 10.92
N LEU A 101 -16.06 -6.09 9.81
CA LEU A 101 -16.50 -4.69 9.74
C LEU A 101 -17.70 -4.45 8.83
N PHE A 102 -18.12 -5.45 8.05
CA PHE A 102 -19.26 -5.35 7.13
C PHE A 102 -19.20 -4.19 6.13
N ILE A 103 -17.99 -3.76 5.71
CA ILE A 103 -17.80 -2.58 4.86
C ILE A 103 -17.92 -2.85 3.35
N GLY A 104 -18.14 -4.10 2.91
CA GLY A 104 -18.50 -4.45 1.53
C GLY A 104 -17.41 -4.24 0.48
N LEU A 105 -16.16 -4.62 0.78
CA LEU A 105 -15.04 -4.61 -0.16
C LEU A 105 -15.25 -5.66 -1.27
N GLU A 106 -15.35 -5.21 -2.51
CA GLU A 106 -15.63 -6.03 -3.69
C GLU A 106 -14.35 -6.52 -4.36
N ASP A 107 -13.40 -5.63 -4.62
CA ASP A 107 -12.15 -5.96 -5.30
C ASP A 107 -10.93 -5.24 -4.68
N TYR A 108 -9.75 -5.52 -5.24
CA TYR A 108 -8.47 -4.95 -4.84
C TYR A 108 -7.65 -4.58 -6.07
N GLU A 109 -7.23 -3.33 -6.17
CA GLU A 109 -6.29 -2.86 -7.19
C GLU A 109 -4.96 -2.49 -6.53
N CYS A 110 -3.83 -2.89 -7.11
CA CYS A 110 -2.51 -2.59 -6.53
C CYS A 110 -1.40 -2.49 -7.58
N HIS A 111 -0.31 -1.83 -7.20
CA HIS A 111 0.86 -1.65 -8.03
C HIS A 111 2.15 -1.71 -7.21
N PHE A 112 3.23 -2.12 -7.86
CA PHE A 112 4.56 -1.80 -7.37
C PHE A 112 4.75 -0.28 -7.39
N ALA A 113 5.49 0.25 -6.42
CA ALA A 113 5.95 1.63 -6.39
C ALA A 113 7.44 1.65 -6.05
N LEU A 114 8.23 2.30 -6.89
CA LEU A 114 9.67 2.52 -6.71
C LEU A 114 9.92 4.02 -6.67
N TYR A 115 10.39 4.51 -5.53
CA TYR A 115 10.83 5.88 -5.33
C TYR A 115 12.36 5.92 -5.48
N PRO A 116 12.89 6.60 -6.51
CA PRO A 116 14.31 6.91 -6.56
C PRO A 116 14.74 7.78 -5.37
N PRO A 117 16.04 7.82 -5.02
CA PRO A 117 16.54 8.71 -3.97
C PRO A 117 16.10 10.16 -4.18
N GLY A 118 15.58 10.79 -3.12
CA GLY A 118 15.04 12.15 -3.13
C GLY A 118 13.59 12.29 -3.60
N ALA A 119 13.00 11.26 -4.23
CA ALA A 119 11.60 11.26 -4.60
C ALA A 119 10.69 11.19 -3.37
N PHE A 120 9.50 11.78 -3.47
CA PHE A 120 8.54 11.90 -2.39
C PHE A 120 7.11 11.84 -2.94
N TYR A 121 6.12 11.81 -2.04
CA TYR A 121 4.72 12.04 -2.37
C TYR A 121 4.11 12.97 -1.34
N ARG A 122 3.68 14.18 -1.76
CA ARG A 122 3.09 15.17 -0.88
C ARG A 122 1.83 14.66 -0.18
N ARG A 123 1.51 15.29 0.95
CA ARG A 123 0.29 15.04 1.71
C ARG A 123 -0.95 14.99 0.83
N HIS A 124 -1.67 13.87 0.91
CA HIS A 124 -2.88 13.61 0.15
C HIS A 124 -3.82 12.66 0.91
N LEU A 125 -5.01 12.44 0.34
CA LEU A 125 -5.92 11.36 0.67
C LEU A 125 -5.99 10.40 -0.52
N ASP A 126 -6.18 9.11 -0.23
CA ASP A 126 -6.27 8.08 -1.25
C ASP A 126 -7.65 8.02 -1.93
N ARG A 127 -8.70 8.38 -1.18
CA ARG A 127 -10.04 8.55 -1.75
C ARG A 127 -10.07 9.84 -2.59
N PHE A 128 -10.53 9.72 -3.83
CA PHE A 128 -10.77 10.88 -4.69
C PHE A 128 -11.99 11.68 -4.19
N ARG A 129 -12.03 12.97 -4.50
CA ARG A 129 -13.15 13.83 -4.09
C ARG A 129 -14.49 13.43 -4.75
N ASP A 130 -14.41 12.81 -5.91
CA ASP A 130 -15.52 12.45 -6.81
C ASP A 130 -15.69 10.92 -6.98
N ASP A 131 -14.90 10.10 -6.28
CA ASP A 131 -15.00 8.64 -6.29
C ASP A 131 -14.73 8.09 -4.90
N ASP A 132 -15.76 7.52 -4.28
CA ASP A 132 -15.74 6.97 -2.93
C ASP A 132 -15.45 5.47 -2.88
N ARG A 133 -15.15 4.84 -4.02
CA ARG A 133 -14.93 3.39 -4.10
C ARG A 133 -13.75 2.95 -3.25
N ARG A 134 -12.63 3.70 -3.24
CA ARG A 134 -11.47 3.38 -2.39
C ARG A 134 -11.85 3.54 -0.92
N ALA A 135 -11.96 2.41 -0.23
CA ALA A 135 -12.41 2.35 1.15
C ALA A 135 -11.28 2.09 2.14
N VAL A 136 -10.37 1.16 1.80
CA VAL A 136 -9.24 0.79 2.64
C VAL A 136 -7.98 0.76 1.80
N SER A 137 -6.94 1.45 2.24
CA SER A 137 -5.62 1.44 1.63
C SER A 137 -4.73 0.41 2.32
N ALA A 138 -3.86 -0.24 1.56
CA ALA A 138 -2.85 -1.18 2.06
C ALA A 138 -1.50 -0.89 1.41
N VAL A 139 -0.45 -0.81 2.23
CA VAL A 139 0.93 -0.60 1.79
C VAL A 139 1.82 -1.64 2.45
N ILE A 140 2.47 -2.50 1.67
CA ILE A 140 3.49 -3.44 2.16
C ILE A 140 4.87 -2.99 1.66
N TYR A 141 5.82 -2.90 2.58
CA TYR A 141 7.19 -2.47 2.26
C TYR A 141 8.12 -3.65 1.97
N LEU A 142 9.10 -3.39 1.10
CA LEU A 142 9.99 -4.43 0.54
C LEU A 142 11.48 -4.15 0.81
N ASN A 143 11.80 -3.16 1.65
CA ASN A 143 13.15 -2.63 1.80
C ASN A 143 13.92 -3.30 2.94
N GLN A 144 14.91 -4.12 2.57
CA GLN A 144 15.79 -4.78 3.53
C GLN A 144 16.76 -3.78 4.15
N ASP A 145 17.10 -4.03 5.42
CA ASP A 145 18.11 -3.29 6.18
C ASP A 145 17.88 -1.76 6.24
N TRP A 146 16.62 -1.30 6.26
CA TRP A 146 16.29 0.13 6.38
C TRP A 146 16.75 0.68 7.74
N GLN A 147 17.54 1.74 7.74
CA GLN A 147 18.13 2.31 8.96
C GLN A 147 17.47 3.63 9.35
N PRO A 148 17.46 3.98 10.65
CA PRO A 148 17.14 5.34 11.07
C PRO A 148 18.04 6.37 10.35
N GLY A 149 17.43 7.37 9.73
CA GLY A 149 18.13 8.40 8.94
C GLY A 149 18.14 8.16 7.43
N ASP A 150 17.74 6.98 6.93
CA ASP A 150 17.52 6.74 5.50
C ASP A 150 16.31 7.55 4.95
N GLY A 151 15.45 8.07 5.83
CA GLY A 151 14.22 8.78 5.47
C GLY A 151 13.17 7.84 4.87
N GLY A 152 12.32 8.37 4.00
CA GLY A 152 11.34 7.55 3.25
C GLY A 152 10.13 7.08 4.06
N GLU A 153 9.93 7.60 5.27
CA GLU A 153 8.81 7.23 6.12
C GLU A 153 7.47 7.57 5.45
N LEU A 154 6.48 6.69 5.64
CA LEU A 154 5.08 7.08 5.47
C LEU A 154 4.67 7.86 6.71
N ARG A 155 4.39 9.14 6.53
CA ARG A 155 3.88 10.01 7.56
C ARG A 155 2.36 10.05 7.51
N MET A 156 1.70 9.56 8.55
CA MET A 156 0.25 9.52 8.70
C MET A 156 -0.21 10.63 9.65
N PHE A 157 -1.27 11.33 9.29
CA PHE A 157 -1.89 12.37 10.10
C PHE A 157 -3.22 11.81 10.66
N LEU A 158 -3.19 11.28 11.88
CA LEU A 158 -4.26 10.44 12.44
C LEU A 158 -5.38 11.26 13.12
N ASP A 159 -5.05 12.45 13.60
CA ASP A 159 -5.98 13.47 14.07
C ASP A 159 -5.32 14.86 13.93
N ASP A 160 -5.96 15.92 14.43
CA ASP A 160 -5.48 17.31 14.26
C ASP A 160 -4.09 17.58 14.89
N GLN A 161 -3.55 16.68 15.72
CA GLN A 161 -2.26 16.90 16.40
C GLN A 161 -1.31 15.69 16.40
N HIS A 162 -1.77 14.50 16.01
CA HIS A 162 -0.98 13.29 16.06
C HIS A 162 -0.44 12.90 14.67
N VAL A 163 0.88 12.86 14.59
CA VAL A 163 1.63 12.39 13.42
C VAL A 163 2.29 11.07 13.79
N HIS A 164 2.08 10.05 12.96
CA HIS A 164 2.70 8.74 13.10
C HIS A 164 3.56 8.44 11.87
N ASP A 165 4.85 8.23 12.09
CA ASP A 165 5.80 7.93 11.02
C ASP A 165 6.08 6.41 11.00
N VAL A 166 5.90 5.80 9.83
CA VAL A 166 6.18 4.39 9.59
C VAL A 166 7.40 4.25 8.69
N ALA A 167 8.47 3.67 9.23
CA ALA A 167 9.65 3.31 8.45
C ALA A 167 9.29 2.23 7.41
N PRO A 168 9.74 2.35 6.15
CA PRO A 168 9.38 1.44 5.08
C PRO A 168 10.18 0.11 5.14
N THR A 169 10.18 -0.56 6.29
CA THR A 169 10.96 -1.78 6.54
C THR A 169 10.29 -3.00 5.92
N ALA A 170 11.06 -3.85 5.24
CA ALA A 170 10.60 -5.08 4.60
C ALA A 170 9.62 -5.88 5.48
N GLY A 171 8.49 -6.28 4.89
CA GLY A 171 7.46 -7.09 5.56
C GLY A 171 6.49 -6.30 6.43
N THR A 172 6.72 -5.00 6.65
CA THR A 172 5.77 -4.13 7.35
C THR A 172 4.59 -3.80 6.45
N LEU A 173 3.38 -4.17 6.88
CA LEU A 173 2.11 -3.80 6.28
C LEU A 173 1.49 -2.65 7.07
N VAL A 174 1.05 -1.61 6.37
CA VAL A 174 0.20 -0.55 6.91
C VAL A 174 -1.15 -0.61 6.21
N VAL A 175 -2.23 -0.57 6.98
CA VAL A 175 -3.62 -0.59 6.49
C VAL A 175 -4.36 0.58 7.10
N PHE A 176 -5.12 1.35 6.33
CA PHE A 176 -5.88 2.50 6.86
C PHE A 176 -7.10 2.84 6.02
N LEU A 177 -8.07 3.55 6.63
CA LEU A 177 -9.25 4.04 5.93
C LEU A 177 -8.87 5.14 4.93
N SER A 178 -9.14 4.89 3.65
CA SER A 178 -8.62 5.72 2.54
C SER A 178 -9.11 7.17 2.51
N ALA A 179 -10.22 7.47 3.19
CA ALA A 179 -10.80 8.81 3.28
C ALA A 179 -10.39 9.60 4.51
N ASP A 180 -9.93 8.91 5.55
CA ASP A 180 -9.87 9.49 6.88
C ASP A 180 -8.44 9.77 7.31
N VAL A 181 -7.45 9.13 6.67
CA VAL A 181 -6.04 9.27 7.01
C VAL A 181 -5.27 10.01 5.91
N PRO A 182 -5.16 11.36 5.99
CA PRO A 182 -4.18 12.08 5.20
C PRO A 182 -2.78 11.52 5.48
N HIS A 183 -1.96 11.40 4.44
CA HIS A 183 -0.61 10.89 4.59
C HIS A 183 0.32 11.43 3.51
N GLU A 184 1.63 11.38 3.76
CA GLU A 184 2.68 11.74 2.82
C GLU A 184 3.83 10.72 2.87
N VAL A 185 4.59 10.62 1.79
CA VAL A 185 5.83 9.85 1.75
C VAL A 185 6.98 10.85 1.78
N LEU A 186 7.78 10.79 2.84
CA LEU A 186 8.96 11.64 2.97
C LEU A 186 10.03 11.23 1.96
N ALA A 187 10.92 12.15 1.62
CA ALA A 187 12.05 11.84 0.74
C ALA A 187 12.99 10.83 1.40
N ALA A 188 13.46 9.85 0.63
CA ALA A 188 14.43 8.85 1.06
C ALA A 188 15.83 9.12 0.50
N GLY A 189 16.88 8.80 1.25
CA GLY A 189 18.27 8.87 0.80
C GLY A 189 18.70 7.71 -0.12
N ARG A 190 17.86 6.69 -0.25
CA ARG A 190 18.08 5.48 -1.06
C ARG A 190 16.78 5.06 -1.75
N GLU A 191 16.88 4.12 -2.68
CA GLU A 191 15.71 3.57 -3.36
C GLU A 191 14.73 2.94 -2.35
N ARG A 192 13.44 3.25 -2.50
CA ARG A 192 12.35 2.79 -1.65
C ARG A 192 11.28 2.08 -2.48
N LEU A 193 11.04 0.83 -2.15
CA LEU A 193 10.10 -0.09 -2.79
C LEU A 193 8.90 -0.39 -1.88
N SER A 194 7.72 -0.44 -2.48
CA SER A 194 6.50 -0.94 -1.85
C SER A 194 5.56 -1.58 -2.87
N LEU A 195 4.62 -2.37 -2.38
CA LEU A 195 3.35 -2.58 -3.08
C LEU A 195 2.29 -1.74 -2.37
N THR A 196 1.58 -0.92 -3.15
CA THR A 196 0.51 -0.06 -2.68
C THR A 196 -0.77 -0.45 -3.40
N GLY A 197 -1.87 -0.57 -2.66
CA GLY A 197 -3.15 -0.89 -3.25
C GLY A 197 -4.34 -0.44 -2.40
N TRP A 198 -5.52 -0.58 -2.99
CA TRP A 198 -6.77 -0.12 -2.44
C TRP A 198 -7.85 -1.18 -2.60
N PHE A 199 -8.50 -1.51 -1.48
CA PHE A 199 -9.74 -2.28 -1.51
C PHE A 199 -10.89 -1.35 -1.83
N ARG A 200 -11.69 -1.75 -2.84
CA ARG A 200 -12.77 -0.92 -3.34
C ARG A 200 -14.13 -1.48 -2.99
N ARG A 201 -15.08 -0.60 -2.71
CA ARG A 201 -16.51 -0.91 -2.66
C ARG A 201 -17.09 -0.91 -4.06
N ARG A 202 -18.26 -1.55 -4.20
CA ARG A 202 -19.09 -1.38 -5.39
C ARG A 202 -19.39 0.10 -5.61
N GLY A 203 -19.15 0.60 -6.81
CA GLY A 203 -19.57 1.95 -7.19
C GLY A 203 -21.09 2.05 -7.30
N ASN A 204 -21.62 3.27 -7.26
CA ASN A 204 -23.03 3.52 -7.52
C ASN A 204 -23.44 3.34 -8.99
N GLU A 205 -22.47 3.22 -9.91
CA GLU A 205 -22.73 2.95 -11.32
C GLU A 205 -22.41 1.49 -11.67
N PRO A 206 -23.26 0.80 -12.45
CA PRO A 206 -23.07 -0.60 -12.81
C PRO A 206 -21.92 -0.86 -13.81
N PHE A 207 -21.18 0.16 -14.26
CA PHE A 207 -20.13 0.07 -15.28
C PHE A 207 -18.95 1.02 -15.01
#